data_AF-A0A1Q9VAU4-F1
#
_entry.id   AF-A0A1Q9VAU4-F1
#
_cell.length_a   1.000
_cell.length_b   1.000
_cell.length_c   1.000
_cell.angle_alpha   90.00
_cell.angle_beta   90.00
_cell.angle_gamma   90.00
#
_symmetry.space_group_name_H-M   'P 1'
#
loop_
_entity.id
_entity.type
_entity.pdbx_description
1 polymer ?
#
loop_
_entity_poly.entity_id
_entity_poly.type
_entity_poly.pdbx_seq_one_letter_code
_entity_poly.pdbx_strand_id
1 'polypeptide(L)'
;MAVGERDELFVTVPEAGQVWRLDGEGRGTAFAGVGQDEDTYWEGVDGLNAGEVALEDPRGVAVDGGTVYVGTAHGVVRIDESGTALTVAGADRAVGAVGALALDRHGDLYFSDLSSAQVSVLIQPTRIEDPFHWEHIVGIAAVGVIVLFGVVRFGPSLWRRVMGGQDASARDEAENSAAEVRPGGSDVDTDDGDDWFDDRSQR
;
A
#
# COMPACT_ATOMS: atom_id res chain seq x y z
N MET A 1 5.38 24.93 14.08
CA MET A 1 4.35 25.99 13.94
C MET A 1 3.99 26.15 12.48
N ALA A 2 2.76 26.55 12.18
CA ALA A 2 2.24 26.79 10.83
C ALA A 2 1.24 27.94 10.84
N VAL A 3 1.17 28.68 9.73
CA VAL A 3 0.23 29.79 9.55
C VAL A 3 -1.01 29.27 8.83
N GLY A 4 -2.19 29.54 9.38
CA GLY A 4 -3.48 29.32 8.73
C GLY A 4 -3.92 30.52 7.91
N GLU A 5 -4.96 30.35 7.09
CA GLU A 5 -5.41 31.37 6.13
C GLU A 5 -6.13 32.58 6.76
N ARG A 6 -6.47 32.52 8.05
CA ARG A 6 -7.28 33.53 8.77
C ARG A 6 -6.48 34.37 9.76
N ASP A 7 -5.20 34.60 9.47
CA ASP A 7 -4.25 35.23 10.41
C ASP A 7 -4.12 34.44 11.72
N GLU A 8 -4.23 33.12 11.61
CA GLU A 8 -4.12 32.17 12.72
C GLU A 8 -2.74 31.53 12.71
N LEU A 9 -2.16 31.31 13.89
CA LEU A 9 -0.92 30.55 14.05
C LEU A 9 -1.18 29.28 14.84
N PHE A 10 -0.82 28.14 14.27
CA PHE A 10 -0.86 26.85 14.94
C PHE A 10 0.53 26.50 15.48
N VAL A 11 0.60 26.18 16.77
CA VAL A 11 1.85 25.86 17.47
C VAL A 11 1.68 24.54 18.19
N THR A 12 2.60 23.62 17.95
CA THR A 12 2.72 22.39 18.72
C THR A 12 3.38 22.69 20.06
N VAL A 13 2.84 22.11 21.12
CA VAL A 13 3.38 22.15 22.47
C VAL A 13 3.63 20.69 22.87
N PRO A 14 4.80 20.11 22.52
CA PRO A 14 5.08 18.69 22.67
C PRO A 14 4.89 18.21 24.11
N GLU A 15 5.40 18.96 25.08
CA GLU A 15 5.39 18.63 26.50
C GLU A 15 3.98 18.65 27.10
N ALA A 16 3.07 19.39 26.49
CA ALA A 16 1.66 19.43 26.87
C ALA A 16 0.81 18.44 26.07
N GLY A 17 1.35 17.80 25.04
CA GLY A 17 0.57 16.99 24.08
C GLY A 17 -0.55 17.77 23.42
N GLN A 18 -0.29 19.02 23.07
CA GLN A 18 -1.31 19.92 22.54
C GLN A 18 -0.86 20.64 21.29
N VAL A 19 -1.85 21.03 20.48
CA VAL A 19 -1.72 22.06 19.45
C VAL A 19 -2.53 23.26 19.88
N TRP A 20 -1.89 24.42 19.88
CA TRP A 20 -2.49 25.70 20.22
C TRP A 20 -2.77 26.47 18.93
N ARG A 21 -3.93 27.12 18.88
CA ARG A 21 -4.28 28.10 17.85
C ARG A 21 -4.22 29.48 18.47
N LEU A 22 -3.45 30.37 17.86
CA LEU A 22 -3.33 31.77 18.22
C LEU A 22 -4.06 32.62 17.19
N ASP A 23 -4.84 33.60 17.65
CA ASP A 23 -5.43 34.63 16.79
C ASP A 23 -4.40 35.70 16.37
N GLY A 24 -4.80 36.60 15.46
CA GLY A 24 -3.95 37.71 15.00
C GLY A 24 -3.58 38.73 16.10
N GLU A 25 -4.20 38.65 17.28
CA GLU A 25 -3.84 39.45 18.46
C GLU A 25 -2.92 38.68 19.42
N GLY A 26 -2.53 37.45 19.08
CA GLY A 26 -1.66 36.59 19.86
C GLY A 26 -2.35 35.85 21.02
N ARG A 27 -3.68 35.83 21.09
CA ARG A 27 -4.40 35.05 22.11
C ARG A 27 -4.46 33.59 21.71
N GLY A 28 -3.90 32.73 22.56
CA GLY A 28 -3.88 31.29 22.35
C GLY A 28 -5.05 30.55 22.99
N THR A 29 -5.58 29.57 22.26
CA THR A 29 -6.52 28.55 22.76
C THR A 29 -6.03 27.16 22.37
N ALA A 30 -6.24 26.17 23.22
CA ALA A 30 -6.04 24.77 22.84
C ALA A 30 -6.95 24.44 21.65
N PHE A 31 -6.34 24.00 20.55
CA PHE A 31 -7.04 23.59 19.34
C PHE A 31 -7.24 22.08 19.29
N ALA A 32 -6.19 21.33 19.64
CA ALA A 32 -6.23 19.88 19.70
C ALA A 32 -5.36 19.36 20.84
N GLY A 33 -5.66 18.16 21.33
CA GLY A 33 -4.94 17.54 22.44
C GLY A 33 -5.65 17.70 23.79
N VAL A 34 -5.92 16.58 24.47
CA VAL A 34 -6.48 16.57 25.84
C VAL A 34 -5.49 17.03 26.90
N GLY A 35 -4.19 17.09 26.57
CA GLY A 35 -3.12 17.23 27.55
C GLY A 35 -2.29 15.95 27.67
N GLN A 36 -1.17 16.03 28.38
CA GLN A 36 -0.37 14.88 28.78
C GLN A 36 -0.47 14.72 30.30
N ASP A 37 -1.18 13.67 30.73
CA ASP A 37 -1.14 13.15 32.09
C ASP A 37 -0.58 11.72 32.06
N GLU A 38 -0.06 11.20 33.19
CA GLU A 38 0.57 9.86 33.27
C GLU A 38 -0.33 8.71 32.76
N ASP A 39 -1.65 8.90 32.78
CA ASP A 39 -2.65 7.92 32.35
C ASP A 39 -3.09 8.10 30.88
N THR A 40 -2.57 9.10 30.17
CA THR A 40 -2.94 9.37 28.78
C THR A 40 -2.25 8.39 27.84
N TYR A 41 -2.98 7.38 27.37
CA TYR A 41 -2.47 6.39 26.43
C TYR A 41 -3.08 6.59 25.03
N TRP A 42 -2.30 6.31 23.99
CA TRP A 42 -2.77 6.36 22.61
C TRP A 42 -3.66 5.16 22.28
N GLU A 43 -4.97 5.41 22.12
CA GLU A 43 -5.94 4.39 21.66
C GLU A 43 -6.34 4.56 20.18
N GLY A 44 -5.67 5.45 19.45
CA GLY A 44 -6.10 5.92 18.15
C GLY A 44 -7.03 7.13 18.26
N VAL A 45 -7.21 7.84 17.15
CA VAL A 45 -7.86 9.17 17.15
C VAL A 45 -9.00 9.29 16.14
N ASP A 46 -9.22 8.23 15.37
CA ASP A 46 -10.09 8.25 14.21
C ASP A 46 -11.54 8.47 14.63
N GLY A 47 -12.12 9.58 14.17
CA GLY A 47 -13.49 9.99 14.47
C GLY A 47 -13.68 10.78 15.78
N LEU A 48 -12.60 11.03 16.54
CA LEU A 48 -12.67 11.87 17.74
C LEU A 48 -12.68 13.36 17.38
N ASN A 49 -13.23 14.19 18.27
CA ASN A 49 -13.04 15.63 18.14
C ASN A 49 -11.61 16.02 18.51
N ALA A 50 -11.08 17.07 17.91
CA ALA A 50 -9.70 17.54 18.11
C ALA A 50 -9.32 17.72 19.60
N GLY A 51 -10.25 18.22 20.42
CA GLY A 51 -10.04 18.42 21.85
C GLY A 51 -10.10 17.14 22.70
N GLU A 52 -10.52 16.01 22.13
CA GLU A 52 -10.61 14.68 22.78
C GLU A 52 -9.42 13.78 22.40
N VAL A 53 -8.62 14.20 21.43
CA VAL A 53 -7.47 13.45 20.97
C VAL A 53 -6.34 13.48 21.99
N ALA A 54 -5.82 12.31 22.35
CA ALA A 54 -4.51 12.20 23.00
C ALA A 54 -3.40 12.37 21.95
N LEU A 55 -2.71 13.52 21.93
CA LEU A 55 -1.56 13.72 21.04
C LEU A 55 -0.27 13.39 21.79
N GLU A 56 0.36 12.27 21.45
CA GLU A 56 1.67 11.92 22.00
C GLU A 56 2.79 12.64 21.23
N ASP A 57 3.53 13.48 21.96
CA ASP A 57 4.71 14.22 21.48
C ASP A 57 4.47 14.89 20.10
N PRO A 58 3.49 15.82 20.00
CA PRO A 58 3.23 16.54 18.76
C PRO A 58 4.41 17.47 18.43
N ARG A 59 5.04 17.28 17.28
CA ARG A 59 6.27 17.99 16.87
C ARG A 59 6.07 18.90 15.67
N GLY A 60 5.38 18.39 14.66
CA GLY A 60 5.11 19.09 13.41
C GLY A 60 3.67 19.55 13.32
N VAL A 61 3.44 20.67 12.63
CA VAL A 61 2.09 21.08 12.20
C VAL A 61 2.15 21.71 10.81
N ALA A 62 1.15 21.42 9.99
CA ALA A 62 0.93 22.03 8.67
C ALA A 62 -0.58 22.31 8.48
N VAL A 63 -0.93 23.28 7.64
CA VAL A 63 -2.33 23.71 7.43
C VAL A 63 -2.61 23.83 5.94
N ASP A 64 -3.74 23.28 5.50
CA ASP A 64 -4.25 23.35 4.11
C ASP A 64 -5.76 23.64 4.14
N GLY A 65 -6.19 24.82 3.66
CA GLY A 65 -7.61 25.15 3.50
C GLY A 65 -8.50 24.86 4.72
N GLY A 66 -7.98 25.11 5.93
CA GLY A 66 -8.68 24.84 7.20
C GLY A 66 -8.48 23.45 7.80
N THR A 67 -7.89 22.51 7.05
CA THR A 67 -7.42 21.22 7.56
C THR A 67 -6.06 21.39 8.24
N VAL A 68 -5.89 20.79 9.41
CA VAL A 68 -4.64 20.82 10.18
C VAL A 68 -4.03 19.42 10.24
N TYR A 69 -2.77 19.30 9.86
CA TYR A 69 -1.99 18.07 9.99
C TYR A 69 -1.03 18.21 11.15
N VAL A 70 -0.97 17.20 12.01
CA VAL A 70 -0.14 17.16 13.21
C VAL A 70 0.75 15.92 13.15
N GLY A 71 2.06 16.12 13.26
CA GLY A 71 3.03 15.03 13.35
C GLY A 71 3.20 14.65 14.82
N THR A 72 3.00 13.37 15.13
CA THR A 72 3.03 12.81 16.49
C THR A 72 4.06 11.68 16.59
N ALA A 73 4.24 11.11 17.78
CA ALA A 73 5.03 9.89 17.97
C ALA A 73 4.47 8.67 17.19
N HIS A 74 3.18 8.68 16.84
CA HIS A 74 2.46 7.58 16.21
C HIS A 74 2.12 7.80 14.73
N GLY A 75 2.60 8.89 14.14
CA GLY A 75 2.40 9.18 12.72
C GLY A 75 1.82 10.57 12.47
N VAL A 76 0.90 10.66 11.51
CA VAL A 76 0.27 11.92 11.12
C VAL A 76 -1.21 11.87 11.41
N VAL A 77 -1.69 12.84 12.19
CA VAL A 77 -3.11 13.08 12.45
C VAL A 77 -3.58 14.23 11.58
N ARG A 78 -4.64 14.02 10.81
CA ARG A 78 -5.41 15.05 10.11
C ARG A 78 -6.57 15.47 11.00
N ILE A 79 -6.83 16.76 11.10
CA ILE A 79 -8.00 17.36 11.74
C ILE A 79 -8.68 18.24 10.70
N ASP A 80 -9.92 17.92 10.35
CA ASP A 80 -10.67 18.70 9.36
C ASP A 80 -11.30 19.98 9.94
N GLU A 81 -11.97 20.76 9.09
CA GLU A 81 -12.63 22.01 9.50
C GLU A 81 -13.74 21.81 10.54
N SER A 82 -14.34 20.60 10.60
CA SER A 82 -15.34 20.26 11.63
C SER A 82 -14.71 19.94 12.99
N GLY A 83 -13.38 19.77 13.01
CA GLY A 83 -12.62 19.35 14.18
C GLY A 83 -12.50 17.83 14.32
N THR A 84 -12.87 17.06 13.30
CA THR A 84 -12.79 15.59 13.35
C THR A 84 -11.37 15.12 13.04
N ALA A 85 -10.82 14.26 13.89
CA ALA A 85 -9.48 13.71 13.76
C ALA A 85 -9.44 12.37 13.02
N LEU A 86 -8.38 12.15 12.25
CA LEU A 86 -8.11 10.91 11.52
C LEU A 86 -6.60 10.65 11.41
N THR A 87 -6.17 9.44 11.67
CA THR A 87 -4.80 8.99 11.40
C THR A 87 -4.62 8.76 9.91
N VAL A 88 -3.77 9.55 9.27
CA VAL A 88 -3.52 9.48 7.81
C VAL A 88 -2.16 8.88 7.46
N ALA A 89 -1.29 8.68 8.45
CA ALA A 89 -0.07 7.88 8.36
C ALA A 89 0.25 7.28 9.74
N GLY A 90 0.78 6.04 9.79
CA GLY A 90 1.22 5.39 11.05
C GLY A 90 0.24 4.40 11.69
N ALA A 91 -0.97 4.24 11.14
CA ALA A 91 -1.98 3.31 11.66
C ALA A 91 -1.51 1.83 11.71
N ASP A 92 -0.59 1.43 10.84
CA ASP A 92 -0.01 0.09 10.76
C ASP A 92 1.39 -0.02 11.40
N ARG A 93 1.85 1.02 12.10
CA ARG A 93 3.19 1.16 12.70
C ARG A 93 4.37 1.15 11.72
N ALA A 94 4.13 1.27 10.41
CA ALA A 94 5.21 1.42 9.44
C ALA A 94 5.84 2.82 9.48
N VAL A 95 5.07 3.82 9.91
CA VAL A 95 5.53 5.19 10.18
C VAL A 95 5.63 5.36 11.69
N GLY A 96 6.80 5.80 12.16
CA GLY A 96 7.05 6.08 13.57
C GLY A 96 6.89 7.55 13.91
N ALA A 97 7.84 8.09 14.66
CA ALA A 97 7.76 9.46 15.16
C ALA A 97 7.93 10.47 14.02
N VAL A 98 6.93 11.32 13.81
CA VAL A 98 6.95 12.34 12.76
C VAL A 98 7.52 13.63 13.30
N GLY A 99 8.50 14.18 12.56
CA GLY A 99 9.19 15.43 12.90
C GLY A 99 8.56 16.66 12.24
N ALA A 100 9.09 17.03 11.08
CA ALA A 100 8.62 18.16 10.29
C ALA A 100 7.52 17.74 9.30
N LEU A 101 6.62 18.67 9.01
CA LEU A 101 5.56 18.57 8.00
C LEU A 101 5.67 19.75 7.03
N ALA A 102 5.43 19.51 5.75
CA ALA A 102 5.33 20.54 4.73
C ALA A 102 4.30 20.15 3.67
N LEU A 103 3.59 21.14 3.12
CA LEU A 103 2.64 20.94 2.03
C LEU A 103 3.21 21.54 0.75
N ASP A 104 2.89 20.93 -0.39
CA ASP A 104 3.10 21.58 -1.69
C ASP A 104 1.84 22.35 -2.15
N ARG A 105 1.95 23.02 -3.30
CA ARG A 105 0.84 23.80 -3.89
C ARG A 105 -0.38 22.97 -4.29
N HIS A 106 -0.24 21.65 -4.35
CA HIS A 106 -1.29 20.71 -4.69
C HIS A 106 -1.93 20.09 -3.44
N GLY A 107 -1.40 20.37 -2.24
CA GLY A 107 -1.87 19.78 -0.99
C GLY A 107 -1.24 18.42 -0.68
N ASP A 108 -0.17 18.03 -1.38
CA ASP A 108 0.58 16.83 -1.02
C ASP A 108 1.40 17.10 0.24
N LEU A 109 1.29 16.19 1.21
CA LEU A 109 1.92 16.32 2.51
C LEU A 109 3.23 15.55 2.54
N TYR A 110 4.32 16.26 2.81
CA TYR A 110 5.66 15.73 3.00
C TYR A 110 5.97 15.71 4.49
N PHE A 111 6.54 14.62 4.98
CA PHE A 111 6.89 14.48 6.38
C PHE A 111 8.22 13.75 6.59
N SER A 112 8.94 14.12 7.64
CA SER A 112 10.13 13.39 8.07
C SER A 112 9.72 12.31 9.06
N ASP A 113 9.93 11.04 8.71
CA ASP A 113 9.84 9.92 9.63
C ASP A 113 11.20 9.77 10.34
N LEU A 114 11.20 10.12 11.63
CA LEU A 114 12.40 10.11 12.47
C LEU A 114 12.83 8.69 12.85
N SER A 115 11.90 7.71 12.82
CA SER A 115 12.21 6.32 13.14
C SER A 115 12.95 5.63 12.00
N SER A 116 12.62 5.97 10.75
CA SER A 116 13.29 5.42 9.56
C SER A 116 14.36 6.35 8.96
N ALA A 117 14.47 7.59 9.46
CA ALA A 117 15.32 8.65 8.93
C ALA A 117 15.05 8.94 7.43
N GLN A 118 13.78 8.88 7.03
CA GLN A 118 13.34 9.11 5.64
C GLN A 118 12.39 10.30 5.56
N VAL A 119 12.31 10.89 4.37
CA VAL A 119 11.23 11.83 4.02
C VAL A 119 10.22 11.06 3.19
N SER A 120 8.99 11.01 3.70
CA SER A 120 7.87 10.30 3.10
C SER A 120 6.86 11.29 2.53
N VAL A 121 6.16 10.87 1.49
CA VAL A 121 5.10 11.66 0.85
C VAL A 121 3.77 10.96 1.07
N LEU A 122 2.80 11.71 1.56
CA LEU A 122 1.40 11.34 1.64
C LEU A 122 0.64 12.20 0.63
N ILE A 123 0.19 11.56 -0.46
CA ILE A 123 -0.50 12.24 -1.56
C ILE A 123 -1.94 12.56 -1.16
N GLN A 124 -2.32 13.84 -1.28
CA GLN A 124 -3.64 14.45 -1.03
C GLN A 124 -4.62 13.72 -0.08
N PRO A 125 -4.43 13.78 1.24
CA PRO A 125 -5.43 13.31 2.19
C PRO A 125 -6.77 14.10 2.13
N THR A 126 -6.77 15.34 1.64
CA THR A 126 -7.97 16.19 1.46
C THR A 126 -8.88 15.77 0.30
N ARG A 127 -8.42 14.90 -0.60
CA ARG A 127 -9.25 14.36 -1.70
C ARG A 127 -9.93 13.04 -1.37
N ILE A 128 -9.74 12.53 -0.15
CA ILE A 128 -10.53 11.41 0.38
C ILE A 128 -11.85 11.98 0.93
N GLU A 129 -12.68 12.53 0.03
CA GLU A 129 -13.99 13.10 0.37
C GLU A 129 -15.13 12.06 0.38
N ASP A 130 -14.81 10.77 0.38
CA ASP A 130 -15.77 9.74 0.73
C ASP A 130 -15.08 8.66 1.57
N PRO A 131 -15.62 8.28 2.75
CA PRO A 131 -15.24 7.00 3.32
C PRO A 131 -15.48 5.97 2.23
N PHE A 132 -14.50 5.12 1.96
CA PHE A 132 -14.63 4.02 1.02
C PHE A 132 -16.02 3.38 1.18
N HIS A 133 -16.91 3.59 0.19
CA HIS A 133 -18.21 2.94 0.17
C HIS A 133 -17.96 1.45 -0.05
N TRP A 134 -17.81 0.70 1.05
CA TRP A 134 -17.57 -0.75 1.04
C TRP A 134 -18.68 -1.52 0.32
N GLU A 135 -19.81 -0.89 0.03
CA GLU A 135 -20.91 -1.46 -0.76
C GLU A 135 -20.50 -1.84 -2.20
N HIS A 136 -19.41 -1.28 -2.74
CA HIS A 136 -18.94 -1.61 -4.10
C HIS A 136 -17.76 -2.62 -4.14
N ILE A 137 -17.00 -2.80 -3.06
CA ILE A 137 -15.86 -3.75 -3.04
C ILE A 137 -16.30 -5.20 -2.81
N VAL A 138 -17.51 -5.45 -2.30
CA VAL A 138 -18.07 -6.82 -2.30
C VAL A 138 -18.10 -7.40 -3.72
N GLY A 139 -18.13 -6.57 -4.77
CA GLY A 139 -18.03 -7.01 -6.17
C GLY A 139 -16.65 -7.54 -6.59
N ILE A 140 -15.53 -7.00 -6.10
CA ILE A 140 -14.19 -7.40 -6.58
C ILE A 140 -13.71 -8.66 -5.83
N ALA A 141 -14.04 -8.79 -4.55
CA ALA A 141 -13.81 -10.04 -3.82
C ALA A 141 -14.75 -11.17 -4.31
N ALA A 142 -15.99 -10.86 -4.69
CA ALA A 142 -16.91 -11.87 -5.24
C ALA A 142 -16.52 -12.31 -6.65
N VAL A 143 -16.07 -11.43 -7.54
CA VAL A 143 -15.65 -11.85 -8.90
C VAL A 143 -14.33 -12.63 -8.85
N GLY A 144 -13.38 -12.26 -8.00
CA GLY A 144 -12.14 -13.03 -7.82
C GLY A 144 -12.39 -14.45 -7.31
N VAL A 145 -13.31 -14.63 -6.35
CA VAL A 145 -13.67 -15.96 -5.83
C VAL A 145 -14.56 -16.74 -6.80
N ILE A 146 -15.48 -16.11 -7.53
CA ILE A 146 -16.35 -16.78 -8.52
C ILE A 146 -15.54 -17.28 -9.75
N VAL A 147 -14.55 -16.51 -10.22
CA VAL A 147 -13.66 -16.97 -11.30
C VAL A 147 -12.77 -18.13 -10.83
N LEU A 148 -12.26 -18.09 -9.59
CA LEU A 148 -11.46 -19.19 -9.05
C LEU A 148 -12.30 -20.47 -8.82
N PHE A 149 -13.52 -20.34 -8.31
CA PHE A 149 -14.41 -21.50 -8.07
C PHE A 149 -14.94 -22.11 -9.38
N GLY A 150 -15.20 -21.30 -10.41
CA GLY A 150 -15.60 -21.77 -11.74
C GLY A 150 -14.51 -22.58 -12.45
N VAL A 151 -13.26 -22.10 -12.41
CA VAL A 151 -12.11 -22.79 -13.03
C VAL A 151 -11.76 -24.09 -12.30
N VAL A 152 -11.82 -24.11 -10.96
CA VAL A 152 -11.48 -25.29 -10.17
C VAL A 152 -12.59 -26.36 -10.19
N ARG A 153 -13.87 -25.98 -10.26
CA ARG A 153 -15.00 -26.94 -10.24
C ARG A 153 -15.40 -27.45 -11.63
N PHE A 154 -15.28 -26.64 -12.69
CA PHE A 154 -15.75 -26.99 -14.06
C PHE A 154 -14.63 -27.09 -15.12
N GLY A 155 -13.39 -26.68 -14.82
CA GLY A 155 -12.25 -26.86 -15.72
C GLY A 155 -12.03 -28.31 -16.21
N PRO A 156 -12.12 -29.35 -15.34
CA PRO A 156 -11.87 -30.73 -15.76
C PRO A 156 -12.94 -31.38 -16.63
N SER A 157 -14.15 -30.80 -16.72
CA SER A 157 -15.26 -31.36 -17.51
C SER A 157 -15.37 -30.73 -18.90
N LEU A 158 -14.99 -29.46 -19.05
CA LEU A 158 -14.97 -28.79 -20.35
C LEU A 158 -13.75 -29.21 -21.20
N TRP A 159 -12.59 -29.45 -20.59
CA TRP A 159 -11.38 -29.87 -21.32
C TRP A 159 -11.51 -31.25 -21.97
N ARG A 160 -12.32 -32.15 -21.40
CA ARG A 160 -12.65 -33.46 -21.99
C ARG A 160 -13.54 -33.38 -23.23
N ARG A 161 -14.30 -32.29 -23.42
CA ARG A 161 -15.15 -32.10 -24.61
C ARG A 161 -14.41 -31.45 -25.79
N VAL A 162 -13.32 -30.72 -25.52
CA VAL A 162 -12.54 -30.04 -26.57
C VAL A 162 -11.37 -30.90 -27.06
N MET A 163 -10.77 -31.72 -26.20
CA MET A 163 -9.67 -32.63 -26.61
C MET A 163 -10.15 -34.00 -27.12
N GLY A 164 -11.40 -34.39 -26.92
CA GLY A 164 -11.94 -35.66 -27.44
C GLY A 164 -12.22 -35.68 -28.96
N GLY A 165 -11.97 -34.57 -29.65
CA GLY A 165 -12.26 -34.41 -31.08
C GLY A 165 -11.08 -34.63 -32.03
N GLN A 166 -9.85 -34.80 -31.52
CA GLN A 166 -8.67 -34.98 -32.38
C GLN A 166 -8.18 -36.43 -32.49
N ASP A 167 -8.73 -37.37 -31.72
CA ASP A 167 -8.39 -38.80 -31.81
C ASP A 167 -9.22 -39.58 -32.85
N ALA A 168 -10.20 -38.93 -33.51
CA ALA A 168 -11.05 -39.58 -34.50
C ALA A 168 -10.55 -39.43 -35.94
N SER A 169 -9.70 -38.45 -36.26
CA SER A 169 -9.12 -38.29 -37.61
C SER A 169 -7.73 -38.92 -37.76
N ALA A 170 -7.04 -39.26 -36.66
CA ALA A 170 -5.73 -39.93 -36.72
C ALA A 170 -5.83 -41.47 -36.85
N ARG A 171 -7.01 -42.07 -36.66
CA ARG A 171 -7.22 -43.51 -36.89
C ARG A 171 -7.51 -43.86 -38.35
N ASP A 172 -8.13 -42.97 -39.12
CA ASP A 172 -8.48 -43.25 -40.52
C ASP A 172 -7.32 -43.01 -41.51
N GLU A 173 -6.29 -42.24 -41.14
CA GLU A 173 -5.06 -42.09 -41.97
C GLU A 173 -4.01 -43.18 -41.69
N ALA A 174 -4.08 -43.86 -40.54
CA ALA A 174 -3.17 -44.95 -40.19
C ALA A 174 -3.54 -46.29 -40.85
N GLU A 175 -4.81 -46.51 -41.19
CA GLU A 175 -5.25 -47.75 -41.86
C GLU A 175 -5.05 -47.75 -43.39
N ASN A 176 -4.84 -46.59 -44.02
CA ASN A 176 -4.68 -46.49 -45.47
C ASN A 176 -3.21 -46.32 -45.95
N SER A 177 -2.25 -46.21 -45.03
CA SER A 177 -0.82 -46.12 -45.35
C SER A 177 -0.03 -47.41 -45.06
N ALA A 178 -0.69 -48.44 -44.51
CA ALA A 178 -0.07 -49.73 -44.18
C ALA A 178 -0.02 -50.74 -45.35
N ALA A 179 -0.23 -50.29 -46.61
CA ALA A 179 -0.28 -51.18 -47.77
C ALA A 179 0.95 -51.13 -48.69
N GLU A 180 1.98 -50.32 -48.44
CA GLU A 180 3.14 -50.29 -49.34
C GLU A 180 4.49 -50.18 -48.63
N VAL A 181 4.96 -51.32 -48.10
CA VAL A 181 6.37 -51.52 -47.73
C VAL A 181 7.04 -52.40 -48.78
N ARG A 182 8.05 -51.85 -49.46
CA ARG A 182 9.24 -52.60 -49.89
C ARG A 182 10.52 -51.85 -49.51
N PRO A 183 11.62 -52.57 -49.19
CA PRO A 183 12.69 -52.06 -48.34
C PRO A 183 13.96 -51.68 -49.11
N GLY A 184 14.78 -50.81 -48.50
CA GLY A 184 16.18 -50.53 -48.86
C GLY A 184 16.55 -49.12 -48.43
N GLY A 185 17.62 -48.83 -47.69
CA GLY A 185 18.74 -49.59 -47.17
C GLY A 185 19.75 -48.60 -46.56
N SER A 186 20.66 -49.12 -45.72
CA SER A 186 21.99 -48.61 -45.33
C SER A 186 22.07 -47.21 -44.70
N ASP A 187 22.34 -47.13 -43.39
CA ASP A 187 23.69 -47.10 -42.76
C ASP A 187 24.27 -45.69 -42.74
N VAL A 188 24.35 -45.07 -41.55
CA VAL A 188 25.38 -44.08 -41.21
C VAL A 188 25.67 -44.20 -39.70
N ASP A 189 26.90 -44.64 -39.41
CA ASP A 189 27.55 -44.66 -38.12
C ASP A 189 27.77 -43.23 -37.57
N THR A 190 27.68 -43.07 -36.25
CA THR A 190 28.29 -41.92 -35.57
C THR A 190 29.19 -42.44 -34.46
N ASP A 191 30.46 -42.15 -34.67
CA ASP A 191 31.66 -42.46 -33.92
C ASP A 191 31.79 -41.47 -32.75
N ASP A 192 31.74 -41.97 -31.52
CA ASP A 192 31.97 -41.19 -30.30
C ASP A 192 33.32 -41.63 -29.69
N GLY A 193 34.32 -40.77 -29.83
CA GLY A 193 35.63 -40.95 -29.20
C GLY A 193 36.45 -39.68 -29.28
N ASP A 194 36.66 -39.02 -28.14
CA ASP A 194 37.99 -38.64 -27.63
C ASP A 194 37.87 -37.60 -26.49
N ASP A 195 37.94 -38.14 -25.27
CA ASP A 195 38.21 -37.41 -24.03
C ASP A 195 39.72 -37.11 -23.98
N TRP A 196 40.11 -35.83 -23.94
CA TRP A 196 41.52 -35.41 -23.90
C TRP A 196 41.74 -34.28 -22.89
N PHE A 197 41.80 -34.62 -21.61
CA PHE A 197 42.48 -33.80 -20.61
C PHE A 197 43.22 -34.70 -19.63
N ASP A 198 44.54 -34.79 -19.79
CA ASP A 198 45.39 -35.07 -18.65
C ASP A 198 46.74 -34.35 -18.72
N ASP A 199 47.06 -33.80 -17.56
CA ASP A 199 48.37 -33.57 -16.97
C ASP A 199 49.49 -32.92 -17.81
N ARG A 200 49.86 -31.69 -17.40
CA ARG A 200 51.23 -31.49 -16.90
C ARG A 200 51.37 -30.23 -16.04
N SER A 201 51.46 -30.49 -14.74
CA SER A 201 52.31 -29.72 -13.83
C SER A 201 53.80 -29.89 -14.20
N GLN A 202 54.57 -28.81 -14.22
CA GLN A 202 55.87 -28.67 -13.55
C GLN A 202 56.70 -27.48 -14.06
N ARG A 203 57.09 -26.65 -13.05
CA ARG A 203 58.26 -25.77 -12.95
C ARG A 203 58.25 -24.41 -13.63
#